data_AF-A0A1C4UJ54-F1
#
_entry.id   AF-A0A1C4UJ54-F1
#
_cell.length_a   1.000
_cell.length_b   1.000
_cell.length_c   1.000
_cell.angle_alpha   90.00
_cell.angle_beta   90.00
_cell.angle_gamma   90.00
#
_symmetry.space_group_name_H-M   'P 1'
#
loop_
_entity.id
_entity.type
_entity.pdbx_description
1 polymer ?
#
loop_
_entity_poly.entity_id
_entity_poly.type
_entity_poly.pdbx_seq_one_letter_code
_entity_poly.pdbx_strand_id
1 'polypeptide(L)'
;MTEEQLWLDPDRASRGATDLRLAGEDVTARRHEVGGAIAAASSQRPWGRDDIGAAFEKNYRTYEGMLLRAWEGLGEAIQRLGADVTSSVTATVDVDVTSGQRLDGISGRHGSRH
;
A
#
# COMPACT_ATOMS: atom_id res chain seq x y z
N MET A 1 -29.48 -17.51 -9.14
CA MET A 1 -28.31 -16.99 -8.40
C MET A 1 -27.44 -16.29 -9.43
N THR A 2 -27.54 -14.97 -9.49
CA THR A 2 -26.70 -14.15 -10.36
C THR A 2 -25.29 -14.20 -9.81
N GLU A 3 -24.38 -14.81 -10.56
CA GLU A 3 -22.94 -14.72 -10.32
C GLU A 3 -22.58 -13.23 -10.17
N GLU A 4 -21.96 -12.85 -9.05
CA GLU A 4 -21.41 -11.51 -8.86
C GLU A 4 -20.26 -11.35 -9.84
N GLN A 5 -20.59 -11.00 -11.08
CA GLN A 5 -19.62 -10.63 -12.09
C GLN A 5 -18.97 -9.35 -11.59
N LEU A 6 -17.72 -9.45 -11.13
CA LEU A 6 -16.98 -8.31 -10.63
C LEU A 6 -16.81 -7.33 -11.79
N TRP A 7 -17.57 -6.24 -11.80
CA TRP A 7 -17.41 -5.12 -12.74
C TRP A 7 -16.14 -4.32 -12.38
N LEU A 8 -14.99 -5.00 -12.39
CA LEU A 8 -13.68 -4.43 -12.16
C LEU A 8 -12.92 -4.50 -13.48
N ASP A 9 -12.50 -3.35 -14.00
CA ASP A 9 -11.55 -3.28 -15.12
C ASP A 9 -10.16 -3.70 -14.58
N PRO A 10 -9.63 -4.88 -14.97
CA PRO A 10 -8.38 -5.41 -14.41
C PRO A 10 -7.20 -4.50 -14.72
N ASP A 11 -7.15 -3.91 -15.92
CA ASP A 11 -6.07 -3.01 -16.32
C ASP A 11 -6.10 -1.73 -15.48
N ARG A 12 -7.30 -1.19 -15.21
CA ARG A 12 -7.45 -0.03 -14.33
C ARG A 12 -7.04 -0.35 -12.90
N ALA A 13 -7.40 -1.53 -12.39
CA ALA A 13 -7.03 -1.96 -11.06
C ALA A 13 -5.52 -2.18 -10.91
N SER A 14 -4.87 -2.81 -11.90
CA SER A 14 -3.42 -2.99 -11.95
C SER A 14 -2.66 -1.67 -12.02
N ARG A 15 -3.16 -0.68 -12.78
CA ARG A 15 -2.60 0.68 -12.77
C ARG A 15 -2.71 1.33 -11.38
N GLY A 16 -3.88 1.29 -10.76
CA GLY A 16 -4.07 1.83 -9.42
C GLY A 16 -3.19 1.15 -8.36
N ALA A 17 -2.98 -0.17 -8.49
CA ALA A 17 -2.08 -0.93 -7.63
C ALA A 17 -0.62 -0.49 -7.79
N THR A 18 -0.20 -0.20 -9.03
CA THR A 18 1.13 0.35 -9.35
C THR A 18 1.29 1.74 -8.75
N ASP A 19 0.28 2.61 -8.91
CA ASP A 19 0.29 3.97 -8.37
C ASP A 19 0.39 3.95 -6.84
N LEU A 20 -0.34 3.05 -6.17
CA LEU A 20 -0.23 2.85 -4.72
C LEU A 20 1.18 2.45 -4.33
N ARG A 21 1.79 1.45 -5.00
CA ARG A 21 3.17 1.04 -4.69
C ARG A 21 4.13 2.22 -4.82
N LEU A 22 4.07 2.97 -5.92
CA LEU A 22 4.93 4.13 -6.16
C LEU A 22 4.72 5.24 -5.11
N ALA A 23 3.47 5.52 -4.74
CA ALA A 23 3.17 6.49 -3.70
C ALA A 23 3.72 6.06 -2.34
N GLY A 24 3.62 4.77 -2.01
CA GLY A 24 4.18 4.24 -0.78
C GLY A 24 5.71 4.27 -0.76
N GLU A 25 6.37 4.04 -1.91
CA GLU A 25 7.81 4.21 -2.07
C GLU A 25 8.24 5.67 -1.86
N ASP A 26 7.52 6.63 -2.45
CA ASP A 26 7.80 8.06 -2.29
C ASP A 26 7.61 8.52 -0.83
N VAL A 27 6.55 8.06 -0.16
CA VAL A 27 6.32 8.33 1.27
C VAL A 27 7.46 7.79 2.13
N THR A 28 7.91 6.56 1.87
CA THR A 28 9.05 5.95 2.57
C THR A 28 10.37 6.67 2.28
N ALA A 29 10.62 7.05 1.02
CA ALA A 29 11.81 7.82 0.65
C ALA A 29 11.83 9.17 1.39
N ARG A 30 10.69 9.87 1.41
CA ARG A 30 10.56 11.14 2.13
C ARG A 30 10.73 10.99 3.63
N ARG A 31 10.27 9.87 4.19
CA ARG A 31 10.52 9.53 5.60
C ARG A 31 12.01 9.34 5.87
N HIS A 32 12.75 8.67 5.00
CA HIS A 32 14.19 8.50 5.16
C HIS A 32 14.95 9.82 5.03
N GLU A 33 14.60 10.65 4.05
CA GLU A 33 15.26 11.94 3.82
C GLU A 33 14.90 12.97 4.89
N VAL A 34 13.63 13.39 4.95
CA VAL A 34 13.18 14.48 5.84
C VAL A 34 13.15 13.99 7.27
N GLY A 35 12.55 12.83 7.51
CA GLY A 35 12.49 12.27 8.84
C GLY A 35 13.88 11.93 9.39
N GLY A 36 14.81 11.51 8.52
CA GLY A 36 16.22 11.34 8.87
C GLY A 36 16.89 12.66 9.24
N ALA A 37 16.68 13.73 8.46
CA ALA A 37 17.21 15.05 8.76
C ALA A 37 16.65 15.62 10.08
N ILE A 38 15.36 15.43 10.35
CA ILE A 38 14.73 15.81 11.62
C ILE A 38 15.40 15.04 12.77
N ALA A 39 15.45 13.71 12.69
CA ALA A 39 16.06 12.88 13.74
C ALA A 39 17.53 13.26 14.02
N ALA A 40 18.29 13.56 12.95
CA ALA A 40 19.67 14.01 13.05
C ALA A 40 19.79 15.39 13.71
N ALA A 41 18.95 16.37 13.32
CA ALA A 41 18.94 17.68 13.94
C ALA A 41 18.56 17.61 15.42
N SER A 42 17.52 16.84 15.74
CA SER A 42 17.07 16.65 17.12
C SER A 42 18.16 16.02 17.98
N SER A 43 18.97 15.09 17.44
CA SER A 43 20.09 14.46 18.16
C SER A 43 21.11 15.45 18.74
N GLN A 44 21.17 16.66 18.18
CA GLN A 44 22.04 17.74 18.63
C GLN A 44 21.46 18.56 19.80
N ARG A 45 20.23 18.24 20.24
CA ARG A 45 19.50 18.95 21.31
C ARG A 45 19.43 20.47 21.04
N PRO A 46 18.72 20.89 19.98
CA PRO A 46 18.77 22.25 19.48
C PRO A 46 18.08 23.28 20.40
N TRP A 47 17.32 22.84 21.39
CA TRP A 47 16.46 23.71 22.21
C TRP A 47 17.15 24.36 23.41
N GLY A 48 18.48 24.28 23.50
CA GLY A 48 19.23 24.81 24.64
C GLY A 48 19.34 23.82 25.81
N ARG A 49 20.14 24.19 26.81
CA ARG A 49 20.45 23.35 27.99
C ARG A 49 19.85 23.89 29.28
N ASP A 50 19.10 24.98 29.20
CA ASP A 50 18.36 25.54 30.33
C ASP A 50 17.07 24.73 30.60
N ASP A 51 16.38 25.07 31.69
CA ASP A 51 15.18 24.36 32.10
C ASP A 51 14.03 24.49 31.08
N ILE A 52 13.96 25.63 30.40
CA ILE A 52 12.97 25.89 29.34
C ILE A 52 13.24 24.97 28.14
N GLY A 53 14.48 24.91 27.68
CA GLY A 53 14.93 24.04 26.60
C GLY A 53 14.75 22.57 26.93
N ALA A 54 15.07 22.15 28.16
CA ALA A 54 14.88 20.79 28.61
C ALA A 54 13.40 20.39 28.66
N ALA A 55 12.51 21.29 29.10
CA ALA A 55 11.07 21.05 29.12
C ALA A 55 10.50 20.90 27.69
N PHE A 56 10.93 21.77 26.76
CA PHE A 56 10.52 21.68 25.37
C PHE A 56 11.03 20.39 24.70
N GLU A 57 12.32 20.08 24.85
CA GLU A 57 12.96 18.86 24.32
C GLU A 57 12.18 17.61 24.72
N LYS A 58 11.76 17.49 25.99
CA LYS A 58 11.02 16.31 26.47
C LYS A 58 9.73 16.05 25.69
N ASN A 59 8.91 17.08 25.52
CA ASN A 59 7.65 16.96 24.79
C ASN A 59 7.90 16.77 23.30
N TYR A 60 8.80 17.56 22.73
CA TYR A 60 9.17 17.48 21.32
C TYR A 60 9.65 16.07 20.95
N ARG A 61 10.56 15.46 21.72
CA ARG A 61 11.08 14.11 21.46
C ARG A 61 10.02 13.03 21.50
N THR A 62 9.05 13.17 22.40
CA THR A 62 7.95 12.22 22.50
C THR A 62 7.10 12.23 21.23
N TYR A 63 6.72 13.43 20.76
CA TYR A 63 5.90 13.57 19.55
C TYR A 63 6.67 13.29 18.27
N GLU A 64 7.93 13.72 18.18
CA GLU A 64 8.84 13.40 17.07
C GLU A 64 8.93 11.88 16.87
N GLY A 65 9.21 11.13 17.94
CA GLY A 65 9.32 9.68 17.85
C GLY A 65 8.01 9.00 17.45
N MET A 66 6.85 9.53 17.87
CA MET A 66 5.54 9.03 17.44
C MET A 66 5.30 9.30 15.95
N LEU A 67 5.53 10.53 15.51
CA LEU A 67 5.36 10.95 14.11
C LEU A 67 6.26 10.15 13.18
N LEU A 68 7.55 10.04 13.50
CA LEU A 68 8.53 9.35 12.66
C LEU A 68 8.21 7.85 12.53
N ARG A 69 7.67 7.20 13.56
CA ARG A 69 7.22 5.80 13.48
C ARG A 69 5.94 5.67 12.67
N ALA A 70 4.97 6.55 12.87
CA ALA A 70 3.70 6.52 12.13
C ALA A 70 3.93 6.75 10.63
N TRP A 71 4.84 7.66 10.27
CA TRP A 71 5.20 7.93 8.89
C TRP A 71 5.87 6.72 8.23
N GLU A 72 6.79 6.04 8.91
CA GLU A 72 7.37 4.77 8.41
C GLU A 72 6.27 3.75 8.09
N GLY A 73 5.37 3.52 9.05
CA GLY A 73 4.26 2.57 8.88
C GLY A 73 3.28 2.96 7.78
N LEU A 74 3.09 4.26 7.51
CA LEU A 74 2.22 4.73 6.44
C LEU A 74 2.76 4.35 5.05
N GLY A 75 4.06 4.54 4.82
CA GLY A 75 4.70 4.16 3.55
C GLY A 75 4.56 2.65 3.31
N GLU A 76 4.90 1.84 4.31
CA GLU A 76 4.76 0.39 4.25
C GLU A 76 3.31 -0.07 4.00
N ALA A 77 2.33 0.56 4.65
CA ALA A 77 0.92 0.21 4.50
C ALA A 77 0.40 0.50 3.09
N ILE A 78 0.81 1.63 2.50
CA ILE A 78 0.43 2.00 1.13
C ILE A 78 1.05 1.03 0.12
N GLN A 79 2.34 0.69 0.27
CA GLN A 79 3.00 -0.30 -0.59
C GLN A 79 2.33 -1.67 -0.50
N ARG A 80 2.00 -2.11 0.72
CA ARG A 80 1.30 -3.39 0.95
C ARG A 80 -0.08 -3.41 0.32
N LEU A 81 -0.84 -2.32 0.41
CA LEU A 81 -2.13 -2.20 -0.24
C LEU A 81 -2.01 -2.36 -1.76
N GLY A 82 -0.99 -1.75 -2.39
CA GLY A 82 -0.71 -1.95 -3.82
C GLY A 82 -0.42 -3.42 -4.18
N ALA A 83 0.36 -4.12 -3.35
CA ALA A 83 0.63 -5.54 -3.54
C ALA A 83 -0.64 -6.41 -3.39
N ASP A 84 -1.44 -6.14 -2.36
CA ASP A 84 -2.67 -6.88 -2.08
C ASP A 84 -3.71 -6.70 -3.20
N VAL A 85 -3.86 -5.47 -3.72
CA VAL A 85 -4.72 -5.19 -4.88
C VAL A 85 -4.25 -5.97 -6.11
N THR A 86 -2.93 -5.98 -6.39
CA THR A 86 -2.36 -6.73 -7.52
C THR A 86 -2.65 -8.22 -7.41
N SER A 87 -2.44 -8.80 -6.21
CA SER A 87 -2.70 -10.22 -5.95
C SER A 87 -4.18 -10.55 -6.12
N SER A 88 -5.07 -9.68 -5.64
CA SER A 88 -6.52 -9.87 -5.75
C SER A 88 -6.99 -9.85 -7.20
N VAL A 89 -6.56 -8.85 -7.99
CA VAL A 89 -6.91 -8.73 -9.42
C VAL A 89 -6.45 -9.95 -10.21
N THR A 90 -5.20 -10.39 -9.97
CA THR A 90 -4.64 -11.57 -10.64
C THR A 90 -5.46 -12.82 -10.33
N ALA A 91 -5.79 -13.05 -9.05
CA ALA A 91 -6.60 -14.19 -8.64
C ALA A 91 -8.00 -14.17 -9.25
N THR A 92 -8.64 -13.00 -9.36
CA THR A 92 -9.95 -12.88 -10.00
C THR A 92 -9.89 -13.21 -11.50
N VAL A 93 -8.92 -12.65 -12.23
CA VAL A 93 -8.75 -12.90 -13.67
C VAL A 93 -8.52 -14.40 -13.94
N ASP A 94 -7.68 -15.06 -13.14
CA ASP A 94 -7.40 -16.49 -13.28
C ASP A 94 -8.65 -17.35 -13.07
N VAL A 95 -9.50 -16.98 -12.11
CA VAL A 95 -10.78 -17.66 -11.85
C VAL A 95 -11.74 -17.47 -13.02
N ASP A 96 -11.84 -16.26 -13.59
CA ASP A 96 -12.70 -15.98 -14.73
C ASP A 96 -12.28 -16.75 -15.98
N VAL A 97 -10.98 -16.78 -16.29
CA VAL A 97 -10.45 -17.55 -17.43
C VAL A 97 -10.72 -19.04 -17.26
N THR A 98 -10.47 -19.59 -16.06
CA THR A 98 -10.70 -21.02 -15.78
C THR A 98 -12.18 -21.39 -15.87
N SER A 99 -13.06 -20.51 -15.41
CA SER A 99 -14.51 -20.72 -15.46
C SER A 99 -15.04 -20.64 -16.90
N GLY A 100 -14.57 -19.67 -17.69
CA GLY A 100 -14.89 -19.54 -19.11
C GLY A 100 -14.51 -20.79 -19.92
N GLN A 101 -13.29 -21.29 -19.74
CA GLN A 101 -12.83 -22.52 -20.40
C GLN A 101 -13.69 -23.75 -20.06
N ARG A 102 -14.17 -23.86 -18.82
CA ARG A 102 -15.08 -24.95 -18.41
C ARG A 102 -16.45 -24.83 -19.06
N LEU A 103 -17.00 -23.63 -19.16
CA LEU A 103 -18.30 -23.38 -19.79
C LEU A 103 -18.25 -23.62 -21.31
N ASP A 104 -17.17 -23.22 -21.99
CA ASP A 104 -16.94 -23.52 -23.41
C ASP A 104 -16.83 -25.03 -23.65
N GLY A 105 -16.13 -25.76 -22.78
CA GLY A 105 -16.03 -27.21 -22.84
C GLY A 105 -17.37 -27.93 -22.67
N ILE A 106 -18.27 -27.42 -21.83
CA ILE A 106 -19.63 -27.96 -21.65
C ILE A 106 -20.50 -27.66 -22.87
N SER A 107 -20.43 -26.44 -23.42
CA SER A 107 -21.18 -26.03 -24.61
C SER A 107 -20.75 -26.81 -25.86
N GLY A 108 -19.44 -27.02 -26.06
CA GLY A 108 -18.92 -27.84 -27.16
C GLY A 108 -19.35 -29.31 -27.08
N ARG A 109 -19.53 -29.84 -25.85
CA ARG A 109 -20.01 -31.21 -25.62
C ARG A 109 -21.51 -31.38 -25.89
N HIS A 110 -22.30 -30.31 -25.78
CA HIS A 110 -23.73 -30.34 -26.12
C HIS A 110 -23.98 -30.17 -27.63
N GLY A 111 -23.10 -29.46 -28.35
CA GLY A 111 -23.18 -29.29 -29.81
C GLY A 111 -22.77 -30.52 -30.64
N SER A 112 -22.04 -31.49 -30.09
CA SER A 112 -21.60 -32.71 -30.80
C SER A 112 -22.59 -33.88 -30.71
N ARG A 113 -23.78 -33.67 -30.14
CA ARG A 113 -24.87 -34.65 -30.05
C ARG A 113 -26.03 -34.24 -30.96
N HIS A 114 -25.80 -34.24 -32.27
CA HIS A 114 -26.86 -34.26 -33.28
C HIS A 114 -26.36 -34.95 -34.54
#